data_AF-A0AAV5AZK5-F1
#
_entry.id   AF-A0AAV5AZK5-F1
#
_cell.length_a   1.000
_cell.length_b   1.000
_cell.length_c   1.000
_cell.angle_alpha   90.00
_cell.angle_beta   90.00
_cell.angle_gamma   90.00
#
_symmetry.space_group_name_H-M   'P 1'
#
loop_
_entity.id
_entity.type
_entity.pdbx_description
1 polymer ?
#
loop_
_entity_poly.entity_id
_entity_poly.type
_entity_poly.pdbx_seq_one_letter_code
_entity_poly.pdbx_strand_id
1 'polypeptide(L)'
;MITKHLGRTIPKDYLEFIEKMDSKENFQMYYFNNAYHNNKKINLYTKKGLLSNSYDKNSYWYEWISKSDYAFEKVKPLRPEEPISVDEVKTCFTIADTYEGNVFINLHDGSIWHFSDDSDWENEITLYHCEKYADNFCNFLQMISLEPIGNKFEDEDF
;
A
#
# COMPACT_ATOMS: atom_id res chain seq x y z
N MET A 1 -17.35 -0.14 -11.56
CA MET A 1 -16.39 -0.54 -10.51
C MET A 1 -15.30 -1.34 -11.18
N ILE A 2 -14.05 -1.07 -10.87
CA ILE A 2 -12.92 -1.85 -11.39
C ILE A 2 -12.90 -3.16 -10.62
N THR A 3 -13.03 -4.27 -11.31
CA THR A 3 -13.03 -5.61 -10.71
C THR A 3 -11.80 -6.41 -11.11
N LYS A 4 -11.01 -5.88 -12.06
CA LYS A 4 -9.78 -6.47 -12.55
C LYS A 4 -8.71 -5.41 -12.79
N HIS A 5 -7.46 -5.80 -12.59
CA HIS A 5 -6.26 -4.99 -12.83
C HIS A 5 -5.17 -5.90 -13.41
N LEU A 6 -4.56 -5.49 -14.51
CA LEU A 6 -3.55 -6.27 -15.25
C LEU A 6 -4.00 -7.73 -15.54
N GLY A 7 -5.28 -7.92 -15.85
CA GLY A 7 -5.88 -9.24 -16.12
C GLY A 7 -6.20 -10.08 -14.88
N ARG A 8 -5.83 -9.62 -13.68
CA ARG A 8 -6.10 -10.29 -12.40
C ARG A 8 -7.32 -9.69 -11.71
N THR A 9 -7.99 -10.50 -10.88
CA THR A 9 -9.19 -10.07 -10.15
C THR A 9 -8.80 -9.37 -8.86
N ILE A 10 -9.40 -8.23 -8.57
CA ILE A 10 -9.24 -7.55 -7.28
C ILE A 10 -10.03 -8.33 -6.22
N PRO A 11 -9.47 -8.58 -5.01
CA PRO A 11 -10.16 -9.33 -3.98
C PRO A 11 -11.54 -8.79 -3.64
N LYS A 12 -12.52 -9.70 -3.52
CA LYS A 12 -13.93 -9.36 -3.31
C LYS A 12 -14.14 -8.55 -2.03
N ASP A 13 -13.45 -8.90 -0.96
CA ASP A 13 -13.60 -8.24 0.35
C ASP A 13 -13.21 -6.75 0.29
N TYR A 14 -12.18 -6.43 -0.49
CA TYR A 14 -11.80 -5.04 -0.75
C TYR A 14 -12.86 -4.30 -1.58
N LEU A 15 -13.37 -4.93 -2.64
CA LEU A 15 -14.43 -4.35 -3.47
C LEU A 15 -15.70 -4.07 -2.66
N GLU A 16 -16.10 -5.00 -1.79
CA GLU A 16 -17.25 -4.81 -0.90
C GLU A 16 -17.02 -3.67 0.10
N PHE A 17 -15.80 -3.53 0.63
CA PHE A 17 -15.43 -2.46 1.54
C PHE A 17 -15.56 -1.08 0.89
N ILE A 18 -14.93 -0.86 -0.27
CA ILE A 18 -14.95 0.45 -0.95
C ILE A 18 -16.35 0.84 -1.43
N GLU A 19 -17.21 -0.14 -1.72
CA GLU A 19 -18.60 0.12 -2.12
C GLU A 19 -19.51 0.45 -0.93
N LYS A 20 -19.24 -0.15 0.24
CA LYS A 20 -19.99 0.16 1.48
C LYS A 20 -19.58 1.50 2.08
N MET A 21 -18.33 1.92 1.88
CA MET A 21 -17.83 3.20 2.36
C MET A 21 -18.21 4.36 1.41
N ASP A 22 -19.29 5.07 1.73
CA ASP A 22 -19.69 6.30 1.04
C ASP A 22 -19.11 7.57 1.72
N SER A 23 -17.82 7.53 2.04
CA SER A 23 -17.09 8.75 2.44
C SER A 23 -16.59 9.50 1.21
N LYS A 24 -16.51 10.83 1.31
CA LYS A 24 -15.90 11.69 0.29
C LYS A 24 -14.37 11.74 0.41
N GLU A 25 -13.83 11.35 1.55
CA GLU A 25 -12.42 11.48 1.92
C GLU A 25 -11.84 10.11 2.30
N ASN A 26 -10.53 9.93 2.11
CA ASN A 26 -9.81 8.73 2.53
C ASN A 26 -9.88 8.54 4.05
N PHE A 27 -9.88 7.29 4.50
CA PHE A 27 -9.94 6.96 5.91
C PHE A 27 -8.54 6.95 6.50
N GLN A 28 -8.24 7.98 7.28
CA GLN A 28 -7.02 8.01 8.07
C GLN A 28 -7.14 7.04 9.25
N MET A 29 -6.21 6.10 9.33
CA MET A 29 -6.12 5.06 10.35
C MET A 29 -4.67 4.90 10.79
N TYR A 30 -4.44 4.12 11.85
CA TYR A 30 -3.08 3.79 12.31
C TYR A 30 -2.82 2.30 12.06
N TYR A 31 -1.63 1.99 11.55
CA TYR A 31 -1.08 0.64 11.52
C TYR A 31 0.01 0.52 12.57
N PHE A 32 -0.01 -0.56 13.34
CA PHE A 32 0.67 -0.55 14.62
C PHE A 32 2.17 -0.73 14.54
N ASN A 33 2.78 -0.14 15.57
CA ASN A 33 4.07 -0.46 16.12
C ASN A 33 4.32 -1.98 16.13
N ASN A 34 5.31 -2.42 15.36
CA ASN A 34 5.92 -3.73 15.55
C ASN A 34 7.30 -3.52 16.21
N ALA A 35 8.04 -4.58 16.52
CA ALA A 35 9.34 -4.44 17.18
C ALA A 35 10.38 -3.61 16.36
N TYR A 36 10.06 -3.23 15.13
CA TYR A 36 10.95 -2.65 14.14
C TYR A 36 10.53 -1.26 13.66
N HIS A 37 9.23 -0.93 13.69
CA HIS A 37 8.67 0.34 13.20
C HIS A 37 7.72 0.98 14.20
N ASN A 38 7.64 2.31 14.17
CA ASN A 38 6.68 3.06 14.97
C ASN A 38 5.25 2.89 14.42
N ASN A 39 4.25 3.42 15.12
CA ASN A 39 2.90 3.46 14.56
C ASN A 39 2.89 4.34 13.30
N LYS A 40 2.37 3.80 12.19
CA LYS A 40 2.28 4.49 10.91
C LYS A 40 0.87 5.03 10.69
N LYS A 41 0.75 6.26 10.20
CA LYS A 41 -0.52 6.76 9.66
C LYS A 41 -0.74 6.16 8.28
N ILE A 42 -1.95 5.65 8.06
CA ILE A 42 -2.39 5.08 6.78
C ILE A 42 -3.62 5.85 6.31
N ASN A 43 -3.60 6.33 5.08
CA ASN A 43 -4.74 6.93 4.40
C ASN A 43 -5.38 5.89 3.47
N LEU A 44 -6.28 5.08 4.01
CA LEU A 44 -6.96 4.02 3.28
C LEU A 44 -7.95 4.62 2.27
N TYR A 45 -7.83 4.21 1.01
CA TYR A 45 -8.60 4.83 -0.05
C TYR A 45 -10.07 4.46 -0.01
N THR A 46 -10.91 5.48 -0.20
CA THR A 46 -12.32 5.28 -0.52
C THR A 46 -12.51 5.07 -2.01
N LYS A 47 -13.71 4.63 -2.41
CA LYS A 47 -14.11 4.63 -3.82
C LYS A 47 -13.95 5.99 -4.49
N LYS A 48 -14.21 7.09 -3.79
CA LYS A 48 -14.01 8.44 -4.35
C LYS A 48 -12.53 8.78 -4.43
N GLY A 49 -11.73 8.49 -3.40
CA GLY A 49 -10.26 8.67 -3.43
C GLY A 49 -9.60 7.94 -4.59
N LEU A 50 -9.93 6.66 -4.77
CA LEU A 50 -9.53 5.83 -5.92
C LEU A 50 -9.97 6.34 -7.28
N LEU A 51 -10.95 7.25 -7.35
CA LEU A 51 -11.45 7.82 -8.59
C LEU A 51 -11.01 9.27 -8.77
N SER A 52 -10.68 9.99 -7.69
CA SER A 52 -10.26 11.39 -7.70
C SER A 52 -8.77 11.56 -7.91
N ASN A 53 -7.95 10.70 -7.27
CA ASN A 53 -6.50 10.68 -7.46
C ASN A 53 -6.10 9.99 -8.78
N SER A 54 -7.08 9.38 -9.47
CA SER A 54 -6.79 8.31 -10.43
C SER A 54 -7.51 8.41 -11.79
N TYR A 55 -8.23 9.51 -12.06
CA TYR A 55 -8.99 9.64 -13.31
C TYR A 55 -8.42 10.72 -14.21
N ASP A 56 -7.32 10.38 -14.89
CA ASP A 56 -7.06 10.86 -16.23
C ASP A 56 -7.35 9.73 -17.22
N LYS A 57 -8.21 10.00 -18.21
CA LYS A 57 -8.54 9.05 -19.28
C LYS A 57 -7.40 8.88 -20.29
N ASN A 58 -6.45 9.80 -20.31
CA ASN A 58 -5.34 9.86 -21.26
C ASN A 58 -4.01 9.42 -20.65
N SER A 59 -3.92 9.35 -19.34
CA SER A 59 -2.75 8.90 -18.63
C SER A 59 -3.23 7.91 -17.57
N TYR A 60 -2.72 6.68 -17.59
CA TYR A 60 -3.11 5.59 -16.68
C TYR A 60 -2.61 5.85 -15.24
N TRP A 61 -2.69 7.09 -14.78
CA TRP A 61 -2.35 7.52 -13.44
C TRP A 61 -3.52 7.16 -12.56
N TYR A 62 -3.55 5.92 -12.10
CA TYR A 62 -3.74 5.76 -10.67
C TYR A 62 -2.32 5.91 -10.09
N GLU A 63 -2.12 6.11 -8.80
CA GLU A 63 -0.78 6.09 -8.20
C GLU A 63 -0.24 4.64 -8.25
N TRP A 64 0.16 4.24 -9.47
CA TRP A 64 0.66 2.91 -9.81
C TRP A 64 2.13 2.92 -9.53
N ILE A 65 2.61 1.73 -9.20
CA ILE A 65 3.97 1.37 -9.54
C ILE A 65 4.02 1.25 -11.07
N SER A 66 4.07 2.38 -11.79
CA SER A 66 4.46 2.34 -13.19
C SER A 66 5.95 2.04 -13.21
N LYS A 67 6.43 1.29 -14.21
CA LYS A 67 7.87 1.01 -14.36
C LYS A 67 8.74 2.28 -14.41
N SER A 68 8.13 3.46 -14.62
CA SER A 68 8.79 4.76 -14.54
C SER A 68 9.02 5.28 -13.12
N ASP A 69 8.19 4.90 -12.14
CA ASP A 69 8.19 5.48 -10.79
C ASP A 69 9.01 4.66 -9.80
N TYR A 70 9.10 3.34 -10.01
CA TYR A 70 9.93 2.45 -9.21
C TYR A 70 10.80 1.57 -10.10
N ALA A 71 12.09 1.56 -9.81
CA ALA A 71 12.99 0.52 -10.29
C ALA A 71 12.66 -0.79 -9.54
N PHE A 72 11.68 -1.55 -10.02
CA PHE A 72 11.19 -2.79 -9.38
C PHE A 72 12.30 -3.77 -9.03
N GLU A 73 13.34 -3.85 -9.85
CA GLU A 73 14.56 -4.63 -9.61
C GLU A 73 15.35 -4.22 -8.37
N LYS A 74 15.13 -3.01 -7.85
CA LYS A 74 15.73 -2.49 -6.62
C LYS A 74 14.85 -2.72 -5.39
N VAL A 75 13.64 -3.26 -5.55
CA VAL A 75 12.79 -3.65 -4.42
C VAL A 75 13.44 -4.81 -3.67
N LYS A 76 13.55 -4.66 -2.36
CA LYS A 76 14.09 -5.66 -1.44
C LYS A 76 13.06 -6.00 -0.37
N PRO A 77 12.82 -7.28 -0.08
CA PRO A 77 12.05 -7.63 1.10
C PRO A 77 12.80 -7.17 2.35
N LEU A 78 12.07 -6.53 3.26
CA LEU A 78 12.59 -6.19 4.59
C LEU A 78 13.01 -7.46 5.34
N ARG A 79 12.29 -8.58 5.08
CA ARG A 79 12.53 -9.90 5.67
C ARG A 79 12.85 -10.94 4.59
N PRO A 80 14.03 -11.60 4.61
CA PRO A 80 14.36 -12.63 3.64
C PRO A 80 13.37 -13.81 3.59
N GLU A 81 12.64 -14.05 4.68
CA GLU A 81 11.63 -15.12 4.82
C GLU A 81 10.29 -14.76 4.17
N GLU A 82 10.10 -13.51 3.77
CA GLU A 82 8.93 -13.01 3.04
C GLU A 82 9.34 -12.55 1.63
N PRO A 83 9.78 -13.48 0.77
CA PRO A 83 10.19 -13.11 -0.57
C PRO A 83 8.96 -12.65 -1.37
N ILE A 84 9.09 -11.51 -2.04
CA ILE A 84 8.18 -11.09 -3.11
C ILE A 84 8.97 -11.05 -4.42
N SER A 85 8.41 -11.64 -5.47
CA SER A 85 9.01 -11.60 -6.80
C SER A 85 8.73 -10.27 -7.50
N VAL A 86 9.62 -9.85 -8.40
CA VAL A 86 9.41 -8.65 -9.23
C VAL A 86 8.08 -8.71 -10.00
N ASP A 87 7.64 -9.90 -10.41
CA ASP A 87 6.37 -10.06 -11.12
C ASP A 87 5.17 -9.86 -10.20
N GLU A 88 5.24 -10.27 -8.94
CA GLU A 88 4.21 -9.97 -7.95
C GLU A 88 4.14 -8.46 -7.69
N VAL A 89 5.29 -7.79 -7.51
CA VAL A 89 5.32 -6.34 -7.29
C VAL A 89 4.68 -5.57 -8.45
N LYS A 90 4.92 -5.98 -9.70
CA LYS A 90 4.32 -5.35 -10.89
C LYS A 90 2.80 -5.49 -10.99
N THR A 91 2.22 -6.40 -10.21
CA THR A 91 0.77 -6.67 -10.24
C THR A 91 0.06 -6.25 -8.96
N CYS A 92 0.77 -5.58 -8.06
CA CYS A 92 0.21 -5.00 -6.85
C CYS A 92 -0.80 -3.89 -7.17
N PHE A 93 -1.87 -3.82 -6.39
CA PHE A 93 -2.92 -2.82 -6.51
C PHE A 93 -2.91 -1.90 -5.27
N THR A 94 -2.62 -0.61 -5.46
CA THR A 94 -2.53 0.37 -4.37
C THR A 94 -3.88 0.56 -3.70
N ILE A 95 -3.91 0.54 -2.37
CA ILE A 95 -5.13 0.70 -1.57
C ILE A 95 -5.02 1.78 -0.50
N ALA A 96 -3.82 2.23 -0.15
CA ALA A 96 -3.63 3.29 0.83
C ALA A 96 -2.27 3.98 0.67
N ASP A 97 -2.17 5.19 1.20
CA ASP A 97 -0.90 5.92 1.35
C ASP A 97 -0.42 5.93 2.79
N THR A 98 0.90 6.02 2.94
CA THR A 98 1.61 6.29 4.19
C THR A 98 2.61 7.42 3.93
N TYR A 99 3.25 7.92 4.98
CA TYR A 99 4.32 8.90 4.81
C TYR A 99 5.51 8.34 3.99
N GLU A 100 5.93 7.12 4.29
CA GLU A 100 7.13 6.50 3.70
C GLU A 100 6.88 5.80 2.36
N GLY A 101 5.64 5.75 1.86
CA GLY A 101 5.28 5.02 0.65
C GLY A 101 3.82 4.56 0.64
N ASN A 102 3.49 3.45 -0.03
CA ASN A 102 2.10 3.04 -0.22
C ASN A 102 1.83 1.59 0.24
N VAL A 103 0.56 1.29 0.49
CA VAL A 103 0.07 -0.05 0.82
C VAL A 103 -0.66 -0.63 -0.37
N PHE A 104 -0.40 -1.90 -0.66
CA PHE A 104 -0.89 -2.59 -1.84
C PHE A 104 -1.48 -3.95 -1.52
N ILE A 105 -2.39 -4.39 -2.38
CA ILE A 105 -2.86 -5.77 -2.48
C ILE A 105 -2.04 -6.48 -3.56
N ASN A 106 -1.36 -7.58 -3.22
CA ASN A 106 -0.80 -8.51 -4.20
C ASN A 106 -1.95 -9.26 -4.89
N LEU A 107 -2.13 -9.07 -6.20
CA LEU A 107 -3.23 -9.71 -6.93
C LEU A 107 -2.99 -11.18 -7.29
N HIS A 108 -1.84 -11.76 -6.91
CA HIS A 108 -1.59 -13.20 -7.04
C HIS A 108 -2.29 -14.00 -5.96
N ASP A 109 -2.22 -13.55 -4.70
CA ASP A 109 -2.69 -14.29 -3.53
C ASP A 109 -3.63 -13.48 -2.61
N GLY A 110 -3.76 -12.17 -2.83
CA GLY A 110 -4.59 -11.26 -2.04
C GLY A 110 -3.90 -10.70 -0.80
N SER A 111 -2.61 -11.00 -0.58
CA SER A 111 -1.85 -10.49 0.56
C SER A 111 -1.63 -8.98 0.51
N ILE A 112 -1.44 -8.36 1.67
CA ILE A 112 -1.26 -6.92 1.83
C ILE A 112 0.19 -6.61 2.15
N TRP A 113 0.75 -5.65 1.43
CA TRP A 113 2.16 -5.27 1.51
C TRP A 113 2.31 -3.76 1.59
N HIS A 114 3.25 -3.30 2.40
CA HIS A 114 3.72 -1.92 2.38
C HIS A 114 5.01 -1.86 1.59
N PHE A 115 5.13 -0.84 0.75
CA PHE A 115 6.34 -0.53 0.02
C PHE A 115 6.79 0.85 0.47
N SER A 116 7.96 0.92 1.12
CA SER A 116 8.58 2.18 1.52
C SER A 116 9.67 2.59 0.54
N ASP A 117 9.79 3.90 0.34
CA ASP A 117 10.92 4.53 -0.32
C ASP A 117 11.94 4.97 0.72
N ASP A 118 13.00 4.17 0.87
CA ASP A 118 14.13 4.44 1.75
C ASP A 118 15.30 5.00 0.93
N SER A 119 15.02 5.60 -0.24
CA SER A 119 16.04 6.16 -1.12
C SER A 119 16.75 7.34 -0.46
N ASP A 120 18.07 7.30 -0.50
CA ASP A 120 18.92 8.43 -0.14
C ASP A 120 19.27 9.20 -1.42
N TRP A 121 18.54 10.30 -1.61
CA TRP A 121 18.67 11.16 -2.79
C TRP A 121 20.01 11.91 -2.82
N GLU A 122 20.62 12.18 -1.66
CA GLU A 122 21.91 12.85 -1.58
C GLU A 122 23.05 11.92 -2.02
N ASN A 123 22.92 10.63 -1.74
CA ASN A 123 23.90 9.60 -2.10
C ASN A 123 23.55 8.82 -3.37
N GLU A 124 22.51 9.24 -4.11
CA GLU A 124 21.99 8.58 -5.32
C GLU A 124 21.63 7.09 -5.10
N ILE A 125 21.28 6.72 -3.87
CA ILE A 125 20.88 5.36 -3.52
C ILE A 125 19.37 5.27 -3.68
N THR A 126 18.93 4.46 -4.64
CA THR A 126 17.51 4.06 -4.72
C THR A 126 17.31 2.75 -4.01
N LEU A 127 16.51 2.73 -2.95
CA LEU A 127 16.21 1.53 -2.19
C LEU A 127 14.73 1.51 -1.81
N TYR A 128 14.02 0.47 -2.21
CA TYR A 128 12.63 0.26 -1.86
C TYR A 128 12.53 -0.97 -0.98
N HIS A 129 11.93 -0.84 0.20
CA HIS A 129 11.65 -1.98 1.05
C HIS A 129 10.21 -2.41 0.90
N CYS A 130 9.98 -3.72 0.95
CA CYS A 130 8.64 -4.26 1.05
C CYS A 130 8.48 -5.12 2.31
N GLU A 131 7.41 -4.88 3.03
CA GLU A 131 7.02 -5.62 4.22
C GLU A 131 5.60 -6.17 4.03
N LYS A 132 5.40 -7.44 4.36
CA LYS A 132 4.05 -8.01 4.38
C LYS A 132 3.31 -7.56 5.63
N TYR A 133 2.19 -6.87 5.42
CA TYR A 133 1.31 -6.40 6.50
C TYR A 133 0.26 -7.44 6.89
N ALA A 134 -0.31 -8.15 5.91
CA ALA A 134 -1.34 -9.16 6.20
C ALA A 134 -1.46 -10.22 5.10
N ASP A 135 -2.04 -11.36 5.43
CA ASP A 135 -2.34 -12.42 4.46
C ASP A 135 -3.52 -12.10 3.53
N ASN A 136 -4.40 -11.18 3.94
CA ASN A 136 -5.55 -10.74 3.16
C ASN A 136 -6.09 -9.40 3.69
N PHE A 137 -6.99 -8.80 2.90
CA PHE A 137 -7.58 -7.50 3.23
C PHE A 137 -8.40 -7.50 4.54
N CYS A 138 -9.12 -8.57 4.86
CA CYS A 138 -9.89 -8.67 6.11
C CYS A 138 -8.98 -8.67 7.34
N ASN A 139 -7.87 -9.43 7.30
CA ASN A 139 -6.86 -9.43 8.36
C ASN A 139 -6.25 -8.02 8.52
N PHE A 140 -5.93 -7.36 7.41
CA PHE A 140 -5.42 -6.00 7.43
C PHE A 140 -6.41 -5.00 8.04
N LEU A 141 -7.70 -5.08 7.68
CA LEU A 141 -8.75 -4.24 8.29
C LEU A 141 -8.86 -4.44 9.80
N GLN A 142 -8.77 -5.68 10.27
CA GLN A 142 -8.78 -5.98 11.71
C GLN A 142 -7.56 -5.38 12.39
N MET A 143 -6.39 -5.47 11.76
CA MET A 143 -5.16 -4.86 12.27
C MET A 143 -5.34 -3.35 12.37
N ILE A 144 -5.64 -2.61 11.30
CA ILE A 144 -5.75 -1.14 11.40
C ILE A 144 -6.89 -0.63 12.30
N SER A 145 -7.79 -1.50 12.75
CA SER A 145 -8.92 -1.16 13.64
C SER A 145 -8.60 -1.24 15.14
N LEU A 146 -7.47 -1.81 15.56
CA LEU A 146 -7.08 -1.80 16.98
C LEU A 146 -6.55 -0.42 17.41
N GLU A 147 -6.29 -0.26 18.71
CA GLU A 147 -5.66 0.95 19.25
C GLU A 147 -4.13 0.91 19.09
N PRO A 148 -3.46 2.06 18.82
CA PRO A 148 -2.01 2.15 18.77
C PRO A 148 -1.34 1.63 20.04
N ILE A 149 -0.22 0.92 19.89
CA ILE A 149 0.58 0.45 21.03
C ILE A 149 1.73 1.44 21.26
N GLY A 150 1.79 1.99 22.47
CA GLY A 150 2.80 2.96 22.87
C GLY A 150 2.53 4.37 22.35
N ASN A 151 3.55 5.23 22.39
CA ASN A 151 3.43 6.66 22.05
C ASN A 151 4.42 7.12 20.98
N LYS A 152 5.05 6.18 20.26
CA LYS A 152 5.93 6.50 19.12
C LYS A 152 5.13 6.42 17.83
N PHE A 153 5.17 7.50 17.06
CA PHE A 153 4.54 7.62 15.75
C PHE A 153 5.62 8.00 14.75
N GLU A 154 5.50 7.54 13.52
CA GLU A 154 6.23 8.18 12.41
C GLU A 154 5.66 9.59 12.26
N ASP A 155 6.47 10.60 12.59
CA ASP A 155 6.15 12.00 12.40
C ASP A 155 6.43 12.38 10.93
N GLU A 156 5.53 13.16 10.35
CA GLU A 156 5.65 13.69 8.98
C GLU A 156 6.65 14.88 8.89
N ASP A 157 7.19 15.32 10.03
CA ASP A 157 8.07 16.48 10.15
C ASP A 157 9.55 16.05 10.18
N PHE A 158 10.18 16.04 9.01
CA PHE A 158 11.64 16.20 8.84
C PHE A 158 11.93 17.48 8.04
#